data_AF-A0A6C0J8Z3-F1
#
_entry.id   AF-A0A6C0J8Z3-F1
#
_cell.length_a   1.000
_cell.length_b   1.000
_cell.length_c   1.000
_cell.angle_alpha   90.00
_cell.angle_beta   90.00
_cell.angle_gamma   90.00
#
_symmetry.space_group_name_H-M   'P 1'
#
loop_
_entity.id
_entity.type
_entity.pdbx_description
1 polymer ?
#
loop_
_entity_poly.entity_id
_entity_poly.type
_entity_poly.pdbx_seq_one_letter_code
_entity_poly.pdbx_strand_id
1 'polypeptide(L)'
;MQDYNKGKIYKIISDSCLLPYIGSTIDTIEYRFRKHITKYKSWKNGKSNYNTSFEILKYDDARIELIENYPCNSREELEKQEGTYIIIGKNCVNKQKAGRNGDYKEYHKKWYENPENKKRQIELQKAPAIKAYRSEKIECDCGEFISRTNLKNHRKSSQHKLFLENPEEYKKLKNRLKKENEDNPKYKCECGSEIKNQTRFICLHKKTKKHIDLMNCKNLDLMNYKIKTKGGVLDKV
;
A
#
# COMPACT_ATOMS: atom_id res chain seq x y z
N MET A 1 -33.79 -24.13 -1.12
CA MET A 1 -32.74 -23.82 -2.10
C MET A 1 -32.32 -22.37 -1.91
N GLN A 2 -31.03 -22.04 -1.97
CA GLN A 2 -30.57 -20.65 -1.87
C GLN A 2 -30.81 -19.94 -3.20
N ASP A 3 -31.42 -18.75 -3.17
CA ASP A 3 -31.78 -17.99 -4.36
C ASP A 3 -30.69 -16.97 -4.70
N TYR A 4 -29.77 -17.38 -5.57
CA TYR A 4 -28.62 -16.56 -5.97
C TYR A 4 -28.99 -15.42 -6.93
N ASN A 5 -30.20 -15.42 -7.50
CA ASN A 5 -30.70 -14.27 -8.27
C ASN A 5 -30.87 -13.03 -7.38
N LYS A 6 -30.91 -13.19 -6.06
CA LYS A 6 -30.92 -12.10 -5.09
C LYS A 6 -29.53 -11.66 -4.64
N GLY A 7 -28.46 -12.13 -5.30
CA GLY A 7 -27.09 -11.82 -4.98
C GLY A 7 -26.81 -10.32 -4.94
N LYS A 8 -26.02 -9.89 -3.95
CA LYS A 8 -25.64 -8.49 -3.71
C LYS A 8 -24.20 -8.45 -3.23
N ILE A 9 -23.47 -7.45 -3.69
CA ILE A 9 -22.16 -7.06 -3.16
C ILE A 9 -22.35 -5.80 -2.31
N TYR A 10 -21.77 -5.79 -1.11
CA TYR A 10 -21.85 -4.67 -0.17
C TYR A 10 -20.48 -4.32 0.40
N LYS A 11 -20.41 -3.13 1.01
CA LYS A 11 -19.32 -2.75 1.92
C LYS A 11 -19.84 -2.38 3.30
N ILE A 12 -19.06 -2.66 4.32
CA ILE A 12 -19.20 -2.05 5.65
C ILE A 12 -18.14 -0.97 5.76
N ILE A 13 -18.54 0.22 6.19
CA ILE A 13 -17.66 1.39 6.34
C ILE A 13 -17.93 2.10 7.67
N SER A 14 -17.00 2.95 8.07
CA SER A 14 -17.08 3.85 9.23
C SER A 14 -16.23 5.07 8.85
N ASP A 15 -16.63 6.25 9.28
CA ASP A 15 -15.84 7.46 9.03
C ASP A 15 -14.55 7.46 9.87
N SER A 16 -14.56 6.69 10.97
CA SER A 16 -13.39 6.35 11.80
C SER A 16 -12.51 5.24 11.22
N CYS A 17 -12.92 4.59 10.12
CA CYS A 17 -12.16 3.52 9.47
C CYS A 17 -12.01 3.77 7.97
N LEU A 18 -10.78 4.08 7.55
CA LEU A 18 -10.52 4.39 6.16
C LEU A 18 -10.79 3.21 5.19
N LEU A 19 -10.58 1.97 5.64
CA LEU A 19 -10.67 0.81 4.76
C LEU A 19 -12.04 0.11 4.91
N PRO A 20 -12.85 -0.03 3.84
CA PRO A 20 -14.08 -0.81 3.87
C PRO A 20 -13.84 -2.30 4.14
N TYR A 21 -14.87 -3.01 4.58
CA TYR A 21 -14.98 -4.47 4.48
C TYR A 21 -15.89 -4.77 3.31
N ILE A 22 -15.48 -5.62 2.38
CA ILE A 22 -16.31 -6.04 1.24
C ILE A 22 -16.91 -7.40 1.54
N GLY A 23 -18.17 -7.62 1.17
CA GLY A 23 -18.76 -8.94 1.26
C GLY A 23 -19.91 -9.12 0.27
N SER A 24 -20.37 -10.36 0.16
CA SER A 24 -21.55 -10.73 -0.60
C SER A 24 -22.65 -11.32 0.28
N THR A 25 -23.88 -11.24 -0.21
CA THR A 25 -25.06 -11.80 0.45
C THR A 25 -26.17 -12.08 -0.56
N ILE A 26 -27.00 -13.08 -0.28
CA ILE A 26 -28.30 -13.30 -0.95
C ILE A 26 -29.46 -12.74 -0.11
N ASP A 27 -29.23 -12.52 1.18
CA ASP A 27 -30.16 -11.83 2.08
C ASP A 27 -30.20 -10.32 1.77
N THR A 28 -31.08 -9.56 2.43
CA THR A 28 -30.99 -8.09 2.43
C THR A 28 -29.71 -7.64 3.15
N ILE A 29 -29.21 -6.45 2.77
CA ILE A 29 -27.97 -5.93 3.36
C ILE A 29 -28.17 -5.57 4.85
N GLU A 30 -29.34 -5.08 5.24
CA GLU A 30 -29.66 -4.72 6.63
C GLU A 30 -29.64 -5.96 7.52
N TYR A 31 -30.22 -7.06 7.03
CA TYR A 31 -30.19 -8.33 7.73
C TYR A 31 -28.76 -8.88 7.84
N ARG A 32 -27.99 -8.77 6.75
CA ARG A 32 -26.58 -9.16 6.75
C ARG A 32 -25.75 -8.33 7.74
N PHE A 33 -26.04 -7.03 7.85
CA PHE A 33 -25.37 -6.14 8.78
C PHE A 33 -25.69 -6.50 10.24
N ARG A 34 -26.96 -6.77 10.56
CA ARG A 34 -27.37 -7.27 11.89
C ARG A 34 -26.65 -8.58 12.26
N LYS A 35 -26.47 -9.50 11.31
CA LYS A 35 -25.68 -10.73 11.53
C LYS A 35 -24.22 -10.41 11.87
N HIS A 36 -23.61 -9.46 11.16
CA HIS A 36 -22.24 -9.01 11.44
C HIS A 36 -22.11 -8.38 12.84
N ILE A 37 -23.03 -7.49 13.23
CA ILE A 37 -23.07 -6.89 14.57
C ILE A 37 -23.20 -7.95 15.66
N THR A 38 -24.11 -8.92 15.47
CA THR A 38 -24.35 -10.00 16.44
C THR A 38 -23.09 -10.85 16.61
N LYS A 39 -22.40 -11.20 15.52
CA LYS A 39 -21.12 -11.91 15.57
C LYS A 39 -20.03 -11.10 16.26
N TYR A 40 -19.96 -9.80 16.01
CA TYR A 40 -19.01 -8.93 16.68
C TYR A 40 -19.22 -8.90 18.21
N LYS A 41 -20.47 -8.78 18.67
CA LYS A 41 -20.83 -8.87 20.09
C LYS A 41 -20.45 -10.24 20.68
N SER A 42 -20.71 -11.33 19.95
CA SER A 42 -20.33 -12.68 20.37
C SER A 42 -18.82 -12.85 20.53
N TRP A 43 -18.03 -12.34 19.56
CA TRP A 43 -16.57 -12.35 19.62
C TRP A 43 -16.02 -11.53 20.79
N LYS A 44 -16.57 -10.33 21.04
CA LYS A 44 -16.22 -9.51 22.22
C LYS A 44 -16.41 -10.26 23.54
N ASN A 45 -17.39 -11.16 23.59
CA ASN A 45 -17.67 -12.00 24.75
C ASN A 45 -16.91 -13.34 24.74
N GLY A 46 -15.95 -13.54 23.83
CA GLY A 46 -15.14 -14.76 23.72
C GLY A 46 -15.88 -15.97 23.11
N LYS A 47 -17.06 -15.77 22.52
CA LYS A 47 -17.96 -16.87 22.07
C LYS A 47 -17.90 -17.16 20.57
N SER A 48 -17.12 -16.42 19.80
CA SER A 48 -16.95 -16.70 18.37
C SER A 48 -15.55 -16.33 17.89
N ASN A 49 -15.17 -16.86 16.71
CA ASN A 49 -13.91 -16.52 16.06
C ASN A 49 -13.89 -15.08 15.51
N TYR A 50 -12.68 -14.52 15.40
CA TYR A 50 -12.46 -13.20 14.82
C TYR A 50 -12.82 -13.14 13.33
N ASN A 51 -13.48 -12.07 12.89
CA ASN A 51 -13.70 -11.72 11.49
C ASN A 51 -13.15 -10.32 11.20
N THR A 52 -12.65 -10.09 9.99
CA THR A 52 -12.07 -8.78 9.62
C THR A 52 -13.06 -7.64 9.58
N SER A 53 -14.37 -7.90 9.40
CA SER A 53 -15.39 -6.85 9.52
C SER A 53 -15.39 -6.19 10.91
N PHE A 54 -14.86 -6.88 11.92
CA PHE A 54 -14.78 -6.38 13.30
C PHE A 54 -13.82 -5.20 13.45
N GLU A 55 -12.89 -5.01 12.51
CA GLU A 55 -12.05 -3.80 12.47
C GLU A 55 -12.84 -2.52 12.22
N ILE A 56 -14.05 -2.65 11.66
CA ILE A 56 -14.93 -1.53 11.34
C ILE A 56 -16.07 -1.46 12.34
N LEU A 57 -16.66 -2.61 12.70
CA LEU A 57 -17.77 -2.69 13.66
C LEU A 57 -17.39 -2.30 15.10
N LYS A 58 -16.10 -2.06 15.37
CA LYS A 58 -15.64 -1.51 16.64
C LYS A 58 -15.94 -0.02 16.83
N TYR A 59 -16.29 0.67 15.74
CA TYR A 59 -16.70 2.06 15.75
C TYR A 59 -18.23 2.18 15.70
N ASP A 60 -18.78 3.14 16.44
CA ASP A 60 -20.24 3.30 16.57
C ASP A 60 -20.91 3.85 15.31
N ASP A 61 -20.14 4.49 14.43
CA ASP A 61 -20.56 5.04 13.14
C ASP A 61 -20.52 4.01 12.00
N ALA A 62 -20.32 2.73 12.32
CA ALA A 62 -20.28 1.67 11.32
C ALA A 62 -21.64 1.53 10.62
N ARG A 63 -21.61 1.47 9.28
CA ARG A 63 -22.79 1.30 8.41
C ARG A 63 -22.50 0.35 7.26
N ILE A 64 -23.56 -0.21 6.67
CA ILE A 64 -23.50 -1.03 5.46
C ILE A 64 -24.01 -0.24 4.26
N GLU A 65 -23.34 -0.37 3.12
CA GLU A 65 -23.75 0.25 1.85
C GLU A 65 -23.75 -0.81 0.74
N LEU A 66 -24.78 -0.78 -0.12
CA LEU A 66 -24.83 -1.60 -1.32
C LEU A 66 -23.79 -1.10 -2.33
N ILE A 67 -23.04 -2.02 -2.91
CA ILE A 67 -22.14 -1.73 -4.04
C ILE A 67 -22.82 -2.08 -5.35
N GLU A 68 -23.36 -3.30 -5.45
CA GLU A 68 -23.90 -3.84 -6.68
C GLU A 68 -24.98 -4.87 -6.38
N ASN A 69 -26.09 -4.82 -7.12
CA ASN A 69 -27.01 -5.94 -7.24
C ASN A 69 -26.42 -6.91 -8.28
N TYR A 70 -26.13 -8.13 -7.86
CA TYR A 70 -25.45 -9.14 -8.67
C TYR A 70 -26.27 -10.44 -8.70
N PRO A 71 -27.37 -10.46 -9.49
CA PRO A 71 -28.11 -11.69 -9.73
C PRO A 71 -27.18 -12.71 -10.39
N CYS A 72 -27.08 -13.90 -9.81
CA CYS A 72 -26.20 -14.95 -10.29
C CYS A 72 -26.84 -16.32 -10.06
N ASN A 73 -26.26 -17.36 -10.66
CA ASN A 73 -26.84 -18.71 -10.62
C ASN A 73 -26.25 -19.56 -9.49
N SER A 74 -25.13 -19.15 -8.91
CA SER A 74 -24.39 -19.96 -7.97
C SER A 74 -23.66 -19.13 -6.91
N ARG A 75 -23.34 -19.81 -5.80
CA ARG A 75 -22.47 -19.28 -4.75
C ARG A 75 -21.11 -18.88 -5.30
N GLU A 76 -20.58 -19.70 -6.19
CA GLU A 76 -19.25 -19.53 -6.75
C GLU A 76 -19.15 -18.25 -7.57
N GLU A 77 -20.16 -17.97 -8.42
CA GLU A 77 -20.26 -16.70 -9.15
C GLU A 77 -20.31 -15.49 -8.20
N LEU A 78 -21.12 -15.57 -7.15
CA LEU A 78 -21.24 -14.50 -6.17
C LEU A 78 -19.93 -14.24 -5.41
N GLU A 79 -19.26 -15.32 -4.97
CA GLU A 79 -17.97 -15.24 -4.27
C GLU A 79 -16.85 -14.77 -5.20
N LYS A 80 -16.89 -15.11 -6.49
CA LYS A 80 -15.96 -14.62 -7.52
C LYS A 80 -16.12 -13.12 -7.72
N GLN A 81 -17.36 -12.62 -7.79
CA GLN A 81 -17.62 -11.18 -7.88
C GLN A 81 -17.17 -10.44 -6.61
N GLU A 82 -17.43 -10.99 -5.42
CA GLU A 82 -16.87 -10.45 -4.17
C GLU A 82 -15.34 -10.37 -4.23
N GLY A 83 -14.69 -11.43 -4.72
CA GLY A 83 -13.24 -11.50 -4.94
C GLY A 83 -12.72 -10.38 -5.85
N THR A 84 -13.46 -10.02 -6.90
CA THR A 84 -13.18 -8.89 -7.79
C THR A 84 -13.17 -7.57 -7.06
N TYR A 85 -14.18 -7.28 -6.24
CA TYR A 85 -14.21 -6.04 -5.45
C TYR A 85 -13.12 -5.96 -4.38
N ILE A 86 -12.83 -7.08 -3.71
CA ILE A 86 -11.71 -7.16 -2.75
C ILE A 86 -10.38 -6.82 -3.45
N ILE A 87 -10.20 -7.30 -4.69
CA ILE A 87 -9.00 -7.05 -5.50
C ILE A 87 -8.93 -5.62 -6.06
N ILE A 88 -10.03 -5.11 -6.60
CA ILE A 88 -10.15 -3.73 -7.09
C ILE A 88 -9.73 -2.79 -5.97
N GLY A 89 -10.34 -2.99 -4.80
CA GLY A 89 -10.10 -2.17 -3.63
C GLY A 89 -8.62 -2.21 -3.25
N LYS A 90 -8.03 -3.39 -3.01
CA LYS A 90 -6.72 -3.56 -2.35
C LYS A 90 -6.52 -2.67 -1.10
N ASN A 91 -7.64 -2.13 -0.61
CA ASN A 91 -7.84 -1.06 0.37
C ASN A 91 -9.09 -1.45 1.17
N CYS A 92 -9.22 -2.73 1.48
CA CYS A 92 -10.27 -3.24 2.34
C CYS A 92 -9.63 -4.07 3.45
N VAL A 93 -10.36 -4.26 4.55
CA VAL A 93 -9.88 -5.03 5.71
C VAL A 93 -9.92 -6.54 5.48
N ASN A 94 -10.52 -7.02 4.38
CA ASN A 94 -10.62 -8.44 4.04
C ASN A 94 -9.24 -9.13 3.99
N LYS A 95 -9.05 -10.14 4.85
CA LYS A 95 -7.80 -10.94 4.92
C LYS A 95 -7.75 -12.06 3.88
N GLN A 96 -8.90 -12.66 3.57
CA GLN A 96 -9.04 -13.72 2.58
C GLN A 96 -9.80 -13.22 1.36
N LYS A 97 -9.46 -13.76 0.19
CA LYS A 97 -10.17 -13.49 -1.05
C LYS A 97 -11.24 -14.56 -1.23
N ALA A 98 -12.50 -14.17 -1.34
CA ALA A 98 -13.60 -15.08 -1.65
C ALA A 98 -13.43 -15.69 -3.06
N GLY A 99 -13.97 -16.89 -3.28
CA GLY A 99 -14.01 -17.56 -4.58
C GLY A 99 -12.67 -18.11 -5.09
N ARG A 100 -11.69 -18.34 -4.20
CA ARG A 100 -10.32 -18.72 -4.60
C ARG A 100 -10.22 -20.20 -5.00
N ASN A 101 -10.61 -20.54 -6.22
CA ASN A 101 -10.42 -21.86 -6.86
C ASN A 101 -9.37 -21.81 -8.00
N GLY A 102 -9.20 -22.89 -8.77
CA GLY A 102 -8.22 -22.96 -9.87
C GLY A 102 -8.41 -21.86 -10.92
N ASP A 103 -9.66 -21.67 -11.35
CA ASP A 103 -10.06 -20.72 -12.41
C ASP A 103 -10.00 -19.25 -11.95
N TYR A 104 -9.99 -19.01 -10.63
CA TYR A 104 -9.82 -17.70 -10.03
C TYR A 104 -8.57 -16.97 -10.55
N LYS A 105 -7.46 -17.70 -10.73
CA LYS A 105 -6.19 -17.10 -11.17
C LYS A 105 -6.29 -16.53 -12.58
N GLU A 106 -6.87 -17.28 -13.50
CA GLU A 106 -6.96 -16.89 -14.91
C GLU A 106 -7.96 -15.75 -15.10
N TYR A 107 -9.13 -15.85 -14.48
CA TYR A 107 -10.13 -14.78 -14.50
C TYR A 107 -9.54 -13.46 -13.98
N HIS A 108 -8.82 -13.50 -12.86
CA HIS A 108 -8.20 -12.28 -12.34
C HIS A 108 -7.07 -11.76 -13.20
N LYS A 109 -6.27 -12.63 -13.83
CA LYS A 109 -5.25 -12.21 -14.78
C LYS A 109 -5.87 -11.37 -15.89
N LYS A 110 -6.94 -11.88 -16.53
CA LYS A 110 -7.72 -11.15 -17.55
C LYS A 110 -8.27 -9.83 -17.02
N TRP A 111 -8.78 -9.82 -15.79
CA TRP A 111 -9.29 -8.60 -15.15
C TRP A 111 -8.21 -7.52 -14.95
N TYR A 112 -7.00 -7.91 -14.53
CA TYR A 112 -5.86 -7.00 -14.33
C TYR A 112 -5.24 -6.50 -15.65
N GLU A 113 -5.32 -7.30 -16.71
CA GLU A 113 -4.84 -6.96 -18.05
C GLU A 113 -5.77 -5.96 -18.74
N ASN A 114 -7.05 -5.91 -18.35
CA ASN A 114 -7.98 -4.89 -18.82
C ASN A 114 -7.49 -3.46 -18.41
N PRO A 115 -7.27 -2.55 -19.38
CA PRO A 115 -6.74 -1.21 -19.11
C PRO A 115 -7.61 -0.34 -18.20
N GLU A 116 -8.94 -0.43 -18.29
CA GLU A 116 -9.87 0.38 -17.48
C GLU A 116 -9.80 -0.02 -16.01
N ASN A 117 -9.81 -1.33 -15.76
CA ASN A 117 -9.65 -1.91 -14.44
C ASN A 117 -8.31 -1.51 -13.80
N LYS A 118 -7.24 -1.54 -14.61
CA LYS A 118 -5.91 -1.09 -14.19
C LYS A 118 -5.89 0.40 -13.84
N LYS A 119 -6.53 1.25 -14.66
CA LYS A 119 -6.66 2.69 -14.41
C LYS A 119 -7.41 2.96 -13.10
N ARG A 120 -8.59 2.34 -12.93
CA ARG A 120 -9.41 2.44 -11.72
C ARG A 120 -8.63 2.04 -10.46
N GLN A 121 -7.85 0.94 -10.54
CA GLN A 121 -7.02 0.52 -9.42
C GLN A 121 -5.93 1.54 -9.08
N ILE A 122 -5.24 2.08 -10.08
CA ILE A 122 -4.18 3.08 -9.86
C ILE A 122 -4.75 4.33 -9.19
N GLU A 123 -5.91 4.80 -9.63
CA GLU A 123 -6.59 5.95 -9.07
C GLU A 123 -6.98 5.74 -7.60
N LEU A 124 -7.60 4.60 -7.28
CA LEU A 124 -7.92 4.22 -5.89
C LEU A 124 -6.68 4.15 -5.00
N GLN A 125 -5.53 3.73 -5.52
CA GLN A 125 -4.28 3.68 -4.75
C GLN A 125 -3.60 5.03 -4.58
N LYS A 126 -3.88 5.98 -5.48
CA LYS A 126 -3.37 7.36 -5.39
C LYS A 126 -4.18 8.24 -4.44
N ALA A 127 -5.39 7.82 -4.05
CA ALA A 127 -6.24 8.53 -3.12
C ALA A 127 -5.44 8.97 -1.87
N PRO A 128 -5.43 10.28 -1.50
CA PRO A 128 -4.57 10.81 -0.45
C PRO A 128 -4.73 10.08 0.88
N ALA A 129 -5.96 9.79 1.27
CA ALA A 129 -6.24 9.08 2.50
C ALA A 129 -5.63 7.67 2.50
N ILE A 130 -5.77 6.92 1.40
CA ILE A 130 -5.17 5.58 1.26
C ILE A 130 -3.65 5.64 1.34
N LYS A 131 -3.05 6.63 0.68
CA LYS A 131 -1.60 6.85 0.73
C LYS A 131 -1.16 7.14 2.17
N ALA A 132 -1.86 8.02 2.87
CA ALA A 132 -1.59 8.37 4.27
C ALA A 132 -1.65 7.13 5.16
N TYR A 133 -2.75 6.37 5.12
CA TYR A 133 -2.91 5.13 5.89
C TYR A 133 -1.83 4.09 5.58
N ARG A 134 -1.50 3.85 4.31
CA ARG A 134 -0.44 2.91 3.93
C ARG A 134 0.95 3.35 4.42
N SER A 135 1.19 4.65 4.50
CA SER A 135 2.45 5.24 4.95
C SER A 135 2.53 5.45 6.46
N GLU A 136 1.40 5.37 7.16
CA GLU A 136 1.29 5.53 8.61
C GLU A 136 2.29 4.62 9.33
N LYS A 137 3.03 5.23 10.27
CA LYS A 137 4.03 4.56 11.09
C LYS A 137 3.34 3.99 12.31
N ILE A 138 3.45 2.68 12.45
CA ILE A 138 2.93 1.94 13.59
C ILE A 138 4.11 1.33 14.35
N GLU A 139 3.99 1.34 15.67
CA GLU A 139 4.95 0.72 16.56
C GLU A 139 4.83 -0.80 16.48
N CYS A 140 5.98 -1.45 16.32
CA CYS A 140 6.11 -2.90 16.44
C CYS A 140 6.46 -3.26 17.89
N ASP A 141 6.20 -4.50 18.29
CA ASP A 141 6.58 -5.08 19.58
C ASP A 141 8.09 -5.06 19.86
N CYS A 142 8.93 -4.92 18.83
CA CYS A 142 10.36 -4.68 18.99
C CYS A 142 10.74 -3.21 19.23
N GLY A 143 9.76 -2.30 19.34
CA GLY A 143 9.94 -0.85 19.54
C GLY A 143 10.17 -0.04 18.26
N GLU A 144 10.15 -0.68 17.09
CA GLU A 144 10.41 0.01 15.82
C GLU A 144 9.15 0.60 15.18
N PHE A 145 9.26 1.82 14.65
CA PHE A 145 8.21 2.48 13.88
C PHE A 145 8.28 2.10 12.40
N ILE A 146 7.43 1.14 12.01
CA ILE A 146 7.38 0.59 10.65
C ILE A 146 6.09 1.04 9.96
N SER A 147 6.12 1.22 8.64
CA SER A 147 4.87 1.53 7.92
C SER A 147 3.91 0.35 7.97
N ARG A 148 2.60 0.59 7.98
CA ARG A 148 1.56 -0.47 7.95
C ARG A 148 1.83 -1.53 6.88
N THR A 149 2.22 -1.10 5.69
CA THR A 149 2.51 -2.00 4.55
C THR A 149 3.73 -2.89 4.76
N ASN A 150 4.74 -2.40 5.50
CA ASN A 150 6.00 -3.10 5.70
C ASN A 150 6.05 -3.92 6.98
N LEU A 151 5.11 -3.72 7.92
CA LEU A 151 5.10 -4.42 9.20
C LEU A 151 5.18 -5.95 9.03
N LYS A 152 4.42 -6.51 8.07
CA LYS A 152 4.45 -7.95 7.79
C LYS A 152 5.85 -8.45 7.39
N ASN A 153 6.56 -7.68 6.58
CA ASN A 153 7.90 -8.04 6.11
C ASN A 153 8.94 -7.79 7.20
N HIS A 154 8.78 -6.72 7.97
CA HIS A 154 9.60 -6.44 9.14
C HIS A 154 9.57 -7.61 10.14
N ARG A 155 8.37 -8.12 10.48
CA ARG A 155 8.23 -9.27 11.40
C ARG A 155 8.91 -10.55 10.90
N LYS A 156 9.18 -10.65 9.60
CA LYS A 156 9.91 -11.77 8.99
C LYS A 156 11.40 -11.50 8.81
N SER A 157 11.85 -10.27 9.07
CA SER A 157 13.25 -9.87 8.92
C SER A 157 14.13 -10.61 9.91
N SER A 158 15.40 -10.84 9.53
CA SER A 158 16.40 -11.42 10.41
C SER A 158 16.57 -10.59 11.70
N GLN A 159 16.48 -9.26 11.62
CA GLN A 159 16.56 -8.38 12.78
C GLN A 159 15.40 -8.61 13.76
N HIS A 160 14.18 -8.76 13.26
CA HIS A 160 13.02 -9.03 14.12
C HIS A 160 13.08 -10.44 14.71
N LYS A 161 13.56 -11.43 13.95
CA LYS A 161 13.84 -12.78 14.49
C LYS A 161 14.89 -12.74 15.60
N LEU A 162 15.98 -11.99 15.40
CA LEU A 162 17.00 -11.77 16.44
C LEU A 162 16.41 -11.11 17.68
N PHE A 163 15.48 -10.16 17.54
CA PHE A 163 14.76 -9.60 18.70
C PHE A 163 13.98 -10.67 19.47
N LEU A 164 13.32 -11.61 18.78
CA LEU A 164 12.57 -12.69 19.41
C LEU A 164 13.50 -13.74 20.08
N GLU A 165 14.68 -13.99 19.49
CA GLU A 165 15.65 -14.96 19.99
C GLU A 165 16.54 -14.40 21.11
N ASN A 166 17.05 -13.17 20.94
CA ASN A 166 17.97 -12.50 21.84
C ASN A 166 17.80 -10.96 21.81
N PRO A 167 16.89 -10.41 22.63
CA PRO A 167 16.60 -8.97 22.68
C PRO A 167 17.83 -8.09 22.96
N GLU A 168 18.78 -8.56 23.78
CA GLU A 168 19.98 -7.78 24.14
C GLU A 168 20.97 -7.68 22.99
N GLU A 169 21.15 -8.77 22.23
CA GLU A 169 21.97 -8.76 21.04
C GLU A 169 21.35 -7.91 19.92
N TYR A 170 20.02 -7.94 19.78
CA TYR A 170 19.30 -7.03 18.90
C TYR A 170 19.59 -5.56 19.22
N LYS A 171 19.53 -5.15 20.50
CA LYS A 171 19.86 -3.79 20.93
C LYS A 171 21.30 -3.41 20.57
N LYS A 172 22.27 -4.31 20.84
CA LYS A 172 23.69 -4.10 20.48
C LYS A 172 23.87 -3.91 18.97
N LEU A 173 23.23 -4.74 18.15
CA LEU A 173 23.25 -4.64 16.69
C LEU A 173 22.68 -3.30 16.23
N LYS A 174 21.55 -2.86 16.78
CA LYS A 174 20.91 -1.59 16.41
C LYS A 174 21.77 -0.38 16.75
N ASN A 175 22.40 -0.38 17.92
CA ASN A 175 23.33 0.68 18.32
C ASN A 175 24.54 0.75 17.39
N ARG A 176 25.11 -0.41 17.01
CA ARG A 176 26.20 -0.49 16.02
C ARG A 176 25.79 0.10 14.68
N LEU A 177 24.65 -0.33 14.13
CA LEU A 177 24.12 0.16 12.85
C LEU A 177 23.82 1.66 12.87
N LYS A 178 23.36 2.19 14.01
CA LYS A 178 23.12 3.63 14.17
C LYS A 178 24.43 4.40 14.07
N LYS A 179 25.46 3.96 14.81
CA LYS A 179 26.80 4.56 14.79
C LYS A 179 27.44 4.49 13.40
N GLU A 180 27.40 3.34 12.73
CA GLU A 180 27.91 3.18 11.36
C GLU A 180 27.24 4.13 10.35
N ASN A 181 25.96 4.45 10.53
CA ASN A 181 25.27 5.42 9.67
C ASN A 181 25.64 6.87 9.99
N GLU A 182 25.92 7.19 11.25
CA GLU A 182 26.38 8.52 11.69
C GLU A 182 27.81 8.80 11.22
N ASP A 183 28.68 7.79 11.31
CA ASP A 183 30.09 7.86 10.92
C ASP A 183 30.30 7.85 9.40
N ASN A 184 29.29 7.49 8.59
CA ASN A 184 29.41 7.44 7.13
C ASN A 184 29.11 8.80 6.47
N PRO A 185 30.14 9.54 6.00
CA PRO A 185 29.95 10.88 5.45
C PRO A 185 29.13 10.82 4.17
N LYS A 186 28.23 11.79 3.95
CA LYS A 186 27.44 11.84 2.70
C LYS A 186 28.33 12.15 1.50
N TYR A 187 28.03 11.50 0.37
CA TYR A 187 28.63 11.78 -0.92
C TYR A 187 28.07 13.09 -1.47
N LYS A 188 28.95 14.06 -1.75
CA LYS A 188 28.61 15.31 -2.43
C LYS A 188 28.72 15.13 -3.94
N CYS A 189 27.60 15.24 -4.63
CA CYS A 189 27.56 15.17 -6.09
C CYS A 189 27.82 16.54 -6.73
N GLU A 190 28.40 16.57 -7.92
CA GLU A 190 28.67 17.79 -8.71
C GLU A 190 27.38 18.58 -9.11
N CYS A 191 26.20 17.93 -9.04
CA CYS A 191 24.92 18.63 -9.15
C CYS A 191 24.54 19.42 -7.87
N GLY A 192 25.34 19.35 -6.81
CA GLY A 192 25.12 20.01 -5.51
C GLY A 192 24.31 19.19 -4.50
N SER A 193 23.94 17.94 -4.81
CA SER A 193 23.13 17.09 -3.92
C SER A 193 23.99 16.23 -3.00
N GLU A 194 23.56 16.07 -1.74
CA GLU A 194 24.17 15.16 -0.78
C GLU A 194 23.41 13.82 -0.73
N ILE A 195 24.13 12.72 -0.96
CA ILE A 195 23.56 11.38 -1.08
C ILE A 195 24.24 10.46 -0.09
N LYS A 196 23.58 9.36 0.31
CA LYS A 196 24.24 8.29 1.07
C LYS A 196 25.47 7.80 0.32
N ASN A 197 26.59 7.74 1.02
CA ASN A 197 27.86 7.29 0.46
C ASN A 197 27.90 5.76 0.38
N GLN A 198 27.12 5.25 -0.56
CA GLN A 198 27.12 3.87 -1.00
C GLN A 198 26.96 3.88 -2.51
N THR A 199 27.76 3.07 -3.19
CA THR A 199 27.84 3.01 -4.66
C THR A 199 26.46 2.92 -5.31
N ARG A 200 25.56 2.07 -4.80
CA ARG A 200 24.20 1.92 -5.36
C ARG A 200 23.41 3.24 -5.37
N PHE A 201 23.49 4.03 -4.31
CA PHE A 201 22.70 5.26 -4.16
C PHE A 201 23.26 6.37 -5.04
N ILE A 202 24.59 6.43 -5.16
CA ILE A 202 25.28 7.34 -6.07
C ILE A 202 24.89 7.02 -7.52
N CYS A 203 24.96 5.75 -7.92
CA CYS A 203 24.58 5.30 -9.27
C CYS A 203 23.11 5.59 -9.59
N LEU A 204 22.19 5.35 -8.64
CA LEU A 204 20.77 5.64 -8.83
C LEU A 204 20.52 7.15 -8.97
N HIS A 205 21.14 7.96 -8.13
CA HIS A 205 21.03 9.41 -8.18
C HIS A 205 21.44 9.95 -9.55
N LYS A 206 22.59 9.52 -10.08
CA LYS A 206 23.10 9.97 -11.38
C LYS A 206 22.16 9.66 -12.55
N LYS A 207 21.29 8.65 -12.41
CA LYS A 207 20.28 8.26 -13.42
C LYS A 207 18.96 9.01 -13.26
N THR A 208 18.79 9.82 -12.21
CA THR A 208 17.53 10.56 -12.02
C THR A 208 17.38 11.64 -13.08
N LYS A 209 16.16 11.80 -13.60
CA LYS A 209 15.85 12.87 -14.57
C LYS A 209 16.29 14.24 -14.04
N LYS A 210 16.03 14.53 -12.76
CA LYS A 210 16.46 15.77 -12.11
C LYS A 210 17.96 16.00 -12.18
N HIS A 211 18.77 14.97 -11.91
CA HIS A 211 20.23 15.06 -12.02
C HIS A 211 20.65 15.33 -13.48
N ILE A 212 20.13 14.53 -14.42
CA ILE A 212 20.44 14.66 -15.85
C ILE A 212 20.09 16.05 -16.39
N ASP A 213 18.89 16.56 -16.07
CA ASP A 213 18.43 17.89 -16.49
C ASP A 213 19.34 19.00 -15.93
N LEU A 214 19.74 18.90 -14.65
CA LEU A 214 20.68 19.83 -14.02
C LEU A 214 22.07 19.81 -14.68
N MET A 215 22.57 18.63 -15.05
CA MET A 215 23.86 18.52 -15.74
C MET A 215 23.82 19.11 -17.14
N ASN A 216 22.74 18.85 -17.87
CA ASN A 216 22.55 19.36 -19.21
C ASN A 216 22.47 20.90 -19.20
N CYS A 217 21.74 21.47 -18.23
CA CYS A 217 21.68 22.92 -18.03
C CYS A 217 23.06 23.52 -17.77
N LYS A 218 23.83 22.96 -16.81
CA LYS A 218 25.18 23.44 -16.49
C LYS A 218 26.14 23.34 -17.68
N ASN A 219 26.03 22.28 -18.49
CA ASN A 219 26.87 22.10 -19.68
C ASN A 219 26.55 23.13 -20.77
N LEU A 220 25.28 23.49 -20.96
CA LEU A 220 24.87 24.55 -21.89
C LEU A 220 25.41 25.92 -21.46
N ASP A 221 25.35 26.24 -20.17
CA ASP A 221 25.89 27.49 -19.62
C ASP A 221 27.42 27.60 -19.82
N LEU A 222 28.14 26.50 -19.62
CA LEU A 222 29.59 26.42 -19.87
C LEU A 222 29.94 26.57 -21.36
N MET A 223 29.13 26.02 -22.27
CA MET A 223 29.32 26.18 -23.71
C MET A 223 29.06 27.62 -24.15
N ASN A 224 27.98 28.25 -23.66
CA ASN A 224 27.64 29.63 -23.97
C ASN A 224 28.67 30.64 -23.44
N TYR A 225 29.26 30.38 -22.28
CA TYR A 225 30.37 31.19 -21.74
C TYR A 225 31.61 31.14 -22.64
N LYS A 226 32.00 29.94 -23.11
CA LYS A 226 33.16 29.77 -24.01
C LYS A 226 32.98 30.41 -25.39
N ILE A 227 31.74 30.52 -25.88
CA ILE A 227 31.42 31.20 -27.14
C ILE A 227 31.60 32.71 -26.97
N LYS A 228 31.12 33.30 -25.86
CA LYS A 228 31.28 34.75 -25.58
C LYS A 228 32.74 35.17 -25.44
N THR A 229 33.61 34.33 -24.87
CA THR A 229 35.04 34.64 -24.72
C THR A 229 35.86 34.54 -26.01
N LYS A 230 35.34 33.91 -27.07
CA LYS A 230 36.02 33.83 -28.39
C LYS A 230 35.61 34.95 -29.36
N GLY A 231 34.69 35.84 -28.96
CA GLY A 231 33.99 36.78 -29.86
C GLY A 231 34.25 38.28 -29.67
N GLY A 232 35.30 38.72 -28.98
CA GLY A 232 35.68 40.15 -28.92
C GLY A 232 37.20 40.32 -28.83
N VAL A 233 37.88 41.27 -29.49
CA VAL A 233 37.47 42.46 -30.27
C VAL A 233 38.53 42.69 -31.37
N LEU A 234 38.10 42.97 -32.61
CA LEU A 234 38.90 43.61 -33.66
C LEU A 234 38.70 45.12 -33.50
N ASP A 235 39.69 45.82 -32.94
CA ASP A 235 39.69 47.28 -32.94
C ASP A 235 40.17 47.78 -34.31
N LYS A 236 39.29 48.53 -34.98
CA LYS A 236 39.60 49.29 -36.20
C LYS A 236 40.40 50.53 -35.81
N VAL A 237 41.56 50.72 -36.44
CA VAL A 237 42.21 52.02 -36.61
C VAL A 237 41.64 52.68 -37.87
#